data_AF-X0T501-F1
#
_entry.id   AF-X0T501-F1
#
_cell.length_a   1.000
_cell.length_b   1.000
_cell.length_c   1.000
_cell.angle_alpha   90.00
_cell.angle_beta   90.00
_cell.angle_gamma   90.00
#
_symmetry.space_group_name_H-M   'P 1'
#
loop_
_entity.id
_entity.type
_entity.pdbx_description
1 polymer ?
#
loop_
_entity_poly.entity_id
_entity_poly.type
_entity_poly.pdbx_seq_one_letter_code
_entity_poly.pdbx_strand_id
1 'polypeptide(L)'
;MRLLGIEVRHFRCIKNERLEFGDLTTLVGANGAGKSAFLRALNHFYEGPGGISREDFYNRDATKPIEITVTYGALGDEEREAFNKYVDDDVLKVVLRVTWLTPEDGGEGSAGSSYHGWIRQHKPFQDVRAVATAPDRVAALRNLVEDKPELYGFTPESAWIRAQV
;
A
#
# COMPACT_ATOMS: atom_id res chain seq x y z
N MET A 1 9.18 14.44 -7.61
CA MET A 1 9.13 13.47 -6.50
C MET A 1 10.48 12.81 -6.30
N ARG A 2 10.75 12.36 -5.07
CA ARG A 2 11.93 11.58 -4.67
C ARG A 2 11.50 10.26 -4.03
N LEU A 3 12.20 9.17 -4.36
CA LEU A 3 12.03 7.87 -3.72
C LEU A 3 12.64 7.89 -2.30
N LEU A 4 11.82 7.63 -1.28
CA LEU A 4 12.24 7.59 0.13
C LEU A 4 12.36 6.19 0.69
N GLY A 5 11.57 5.23 0.19
CA GLY A 5 11.61 3.87 0.70
C GLY A 5 10.75 2.90 -0.08
N ILE A 6 11.01 1.61 0.17
CA ILE A 6 10.22 0.48 -0.32
C ILE A 6 9.95 -0.49 0.84
N GLU A 7 8.70 -0.92 0.99
CA GLU A 7 8.31 -2.05 1.83
C GLU A 7 7.82 -3.18 0.92
N VAL A 8 8.38 -4.38 1.07
CA VAL A 8 8.07 -5.54 0.25
C VAL A 8 7.54 -6.66 1.14
N ARG A 9 6.40 -7.23 0.76
CA ARG A 9 5.75 -8.34 1.47
C ARG A 9 5.46 -9.50 0.52
N HIS A 10 5.74 -10.70 1.01
CA HIS A 10 5.48 -11.97 0.34
C HIS A 10 6.10 -12.14 -1.06
N PHE A 11 7.25 -11.52 -1.33
CA PHE A 11 7.94 -11.60 -2.61
C PHE A 11 9.27 -12.36 -2.51
N ARG A 12 9.36 -13.51 -3.19
CA ARG A 12 10.53 -14.40 -3.24
C ARG A 12 11.05 -14.76 -1.85
N CYS A 13 12.24 -14.31 -1.49
CA CYS A 13 12.83 -14.53 -0.16
C CYS A 13 12.40 -13.51 0.88
N ILE A 14 11.68 -12.45 0.49
CA ILE A 14 11.24 -11.38 1.39
C ILE A 14 9.83 -11.69 1.91
N LYS A 15 9.72 -11.96 3.21
CA LYS A 15 8.43 -12.15 3.88
C LYS A 15 7.74 -10.81 4.14
N ASN A 16 8.44 -9.90 4.79
CA ASN A 16 8.00 -8.53 5.09
C ASN A 16 9.22 -7.71 5.53
N GLU A 17 9.79 -6.90 4.65
CA GLU A 17 10.96 -6.08 4.97
C GLU A 17 10.86 -4.71 4.32
N ARG A 18 11.52 -3.72 4.94
CA ARG A 18 11.55 -2.32 4.47
C ARG A 18 12.98 -1.85 4.26
N LEU A 19 13.17 -1.08 3.21
CA LEU A 19 14.43 -0.41 2.87
C LEU A 19 14.16 1.09 2.69
N GLU A 20 15.01 1.93 3.27
CA GLU A 20 14.99 3.39 3.11
C GLU A 20 16.06 3.82 2.10
N PHE A 21 15.77 4.88 1.36
CA PHE A 21 16.64 5.39 0.30
C PHE A 21 17.16 6.79 0.63
N GLY A 22 18.48 6.93 0.64
CA GLY A 22 19.19 8.21 0.60
C GLY A 22 19.45 8.68 -0.83
N ASP A 23 20.25 9.74 -1.01
CA ASP A 23 20.66 10.24 -2.34
C ASP A 23 21.46 9.17 -3.11
N LEU A 24 22.26 8.42 -2.36
CA LEU A 24 22.98 7.24 -2.83
C LEU A 24 22.74 6.12 -1.82
N THR A 25 22.22 4.99 -2.29
CA THR A 25 21.96 3.82 -1.45
C THR A 25 22.68 2.62 -2.04
N THR A 26 23.58 2.00 -1.27
CA THR A 26 24.32 0.81 -1.69
C THR A 26 23.84 -0.41 -0.90
N LEU A 27 23.44 -1.47 -1.62
CA LEU A 27 23.02 -2.74 -1.01
C LEU A 27 24.18 -3.72 -0.98
N VAL A 28 24.66 -4.07 0.22
CA VAL A 28 25.79 -5.00 0.44
C VAL A 28 25.32 -6.18 1.29
N GLY A 29 25.84 -7.38 1.03
CA GLY A 29 25.50 -8.60 1.77
C GLY A 29 25.77 -9.87 0.96
N ALA A 30 25.57 -11.04 1.57
CA ALA A 30 25.77 -12.33 0.92
C ALA A 30 24.81 -12.57 -0.27
N ASN A 31 25.16 -13.51 -1.15
CA ASN A 31 24.26 -13.97 -2.20
C ASN A 31 22.99 -14.60 -1.59
N GLY A 32 21.84 -14.31 -2.18
CA GLY A 32 20.54 -14.77 -1.66
C GLY A 32 19.97 -13.94 -0.50
N ALA A 33 20.71 -12.97 0.07
CA ALA A 33 20.23 -12.13 1.17
C ALA A 33 19.07 -11.16 0.82
N GLY A 34 18.52 -11.22 -0.40
CA GLY A 34 17.37 -10.41 -0.80
C GLY A 34 17.67 -9.10 -1.53
N LYS A 35 18.94 -8.74 -1.73
CA LYS A 35 19.35 -7.50 -2.43
C LYS A 35 18.71 -7.36 -3.81
N SER A 36 18.88 -8.36 -4.68
CA SER A 36 18.26 -8.37 -6.01
C SER A 36 16.74 -8.55 -5.95
N ALA A 37 16.20 -9.09 -4.86
CA ALA A 37 14.75 -9.20 -4.68
C ALA A 37 14.12 -7.81 -4.46
N PHE A 38 14.74 -6.94 -3.66
CA PHE A 38 14.30 -5.54 -3.54
C PHE A 38 14.35 -4.79 -4.87
N LEU A 39 15.45 -4.90 -5.62
CA LEU A 39 15.58 -4.25 -6.93
C LEU A 39 14.53 -4.76 -7.93
N ARG A 40 14.27 -6.08 -7.95
CA ARG A 40 13.25 -6.65 -8.83
C ARG A 40 11.82 -6.31 -8.39
N ALA A 41 11.56 -6.18 -7.10
CA ALA A 41 10.28 -5.67 -6.61
C ALA A 41 10.06 -4.23 -7.09
N LEU A 42 11.09 -3.38 -7.03
CA LEU A 42 11.02 -2.02 -7.54
C LEU A 42 10.78 -1.98 -9.06
N ASN A 43 11.43 -2.85 -9.84
CA ASN A 43 11.16 -2.94 -11.27
C ASN A 43 9.70 -3.32 -11.57
N HIS A 44 9.17 -4.36 -10.91
CA HIS A 44 7.76 -4.75 -11.08
C HIS A 44 6.79 -3.66 -10.62
N PHE A 45 7.17 -2.84 -9.63
CA PHE A 45 6.38 -1.69 -9.24
C PHE A 45 6.19 -0.67 -10.37
N TYR A 46 7.21 -0.44 -11.21
CA TYR A 46 7.12 0.54 -12.31
C TYR A 46 6.64 -0.07 -13.63
N GLU A 47 7.05 -1.31 -13.94
CA GLU A 47 6.74 -1.98 -15.21
C GLU A 47 5.41 -2.75 -15.16
N GLY A 48 4.87 -2.98 -13.97
CA GLY A 48 3.69 -3.81 -13.74
C GLY A 48 4.04 -5.29 -13.45
N PRO A 49 3.02 -6.15 -13.27
CA PRO A 49 3.20 -7.54 -12.85
C PRO A 49 3.74 -8.45 -13.96
N GLY A 50 4.06 -7.91 -15.14
CA GLY A 50 4.61 -8.69 -16.25
C GLY A 50 5.81 -9.50 -15.80
N GLY A 51 5.78 -10.82 -16.06
CA GLY A 51 6.84 -11.74 -15.67
C GLY A 51 6.84 -12.18 -14.20
N ILE A 52 5.88 -11.74 -13.37
CA ILE A 52 5.64 -12.36 -12.06
C ILE A 52 4.99 -13.73 -12.27
N SER A 53 5.66 -14.76 -11.77
CA SER A 53 5.21 -16.14 -11.78
C SER A 53 4.74 -16.58 -10.39
N ARG A 54 4.10 -17.75 -10.31
CA ARG A 54 3.72 -18.36 -9.04
C ARG A 54 4.90 -18.62 -8.10
N GLU A 55 6.10 -18.83 -8.66
CA GLU A 55 7.34 -19.05 -7.91
C GLU A 55 7.86 -17.78 -7.23
N ASP A 56 7.42 -16.60 -7.67
CA ASP A 56 7.80 -15.33 -7.06
C ASP A 56 7.04 -15.04 -5.76
N PHE A 57 6.01 -15.81 -5.42
CA PHE A 57 5.32 -15.72 -4.13
C PHE A 57 6.17 -16.34 -3.03
N TYR A 58 6.28 -15.66 -1.90
CA TYR A 58 7.08 -16.14 -0.77
C TYR A 58 6.62 -17.54 -0.34
N ASN A 59 7.58 -18.46 -0.25
CA ASN A 59 7.31 -19.87 0.06
C ASN A 59 6.29 -20.55 -0.87
N ARG A 60 6.17 -20.05 -2.12
CA ARG A 60 5.18 -20.49 -3.14
C ARG A 60 3.72 -20.38 -2.68
N ASP A 61 3.47 -19.57 -1.65
CA ASP A 61 2.14 -19.37 -1.09
C ASP A 61 1.41 -18.25 -1.82
N ALA A 62 0.79 -18.59 -2.96
CA ALA A 62 0.03 -17.68 -3.78
C ALA A 62 -1.33 -17.25 -3.18
N THR A 63 -1.69 -17.77 -1.99
CA THR A 63 -2.89 -17.30 -1.26
C THR A 63 -2.67 -15.93 -0.61
N LYS A 64 -1.40 -15.57 -0.37
CA LYS A 64 -1.00 -14.27 0.15
C LYS A 64 -0.55 -13.37 -1.01
N PRO A 65 -1.13 -12.18 -1.17
CA PRO A 65 -0.70 -11.28 -2.23
C PRO A 65 0.72 -10.79 -1.99
N ILE A 66 1.45 -10.58 -3.08
CA ILE A 66 2.66 -9.76 -3.06
C ILE A 66 2.22 -8.30 -2.88
N GLU A 67 2.81 -7.60 -1.93
CA GLU A 67 2.59 -6.16 -1.74
C GLU A 67 3.93 -5.44 -1.83
N ILE A 68 4.02 -4.47 -2.74
CA ILE A 68 5.20 -3.63 -2.91
C ILE A 68 4.73 -2.20 -2.68
N THR A 69 5.08 -1.65 -1.52
CA THR A 69 4.76 -0.27 -1.16
C THR A 69 5.96 0.62 -1.43
N VAL A 70 5.80 1.60 -2.30
CA VAL A 70 6.81 2.62 -2.58
C VAL A 70 6.39 3.92 -1.91
N THR A 71 7.32 4.53 -1.18
CA THR A 71 7.13 5.81 -0.49
C THR A 71 7.92 6.89 -1.21
N TYR A 72 7.24 7.98 -1.55
CA TYR A 72 7.81 9.17 -2.15
C TYR A 72 7.66 10.36 -1.21
N GLY A 73 8.58 11.31 -1.33
CA GLY A 73 8.46 12.64 -0.74
C GLY A 73 9.13 13.67 -1.65
N ALA A 74 9.35 14.89 -1.13
CA ALA A 74 9.78 16.04 -1.94
C ALA A 74 8.92 16.16 -3.21
N LEU A 75 7.61 16.21 -3.01
CA LEU A 75 6.63 16.23 -4.09
C LEU A 75 6.58 17.65 -4.68
N GLY A 76 6.64 17.73 -6.00
CA GLY A 76 6.41 18.97 -6.75
C GLY A 76 4.92 19.32 -6.78
N ASP A 77 4.60 20.53 -7.22
CA ASP A 77 3.22 21.06 -7.18
C ASP A 77 2.26 20.22 -8.03
N GLU A 78 2.66 19.81 -9.23
CA GLU A 78 1.86 18.95 -10.11
C GLU A 78 1.54 17.58 -9.48
N GLU A 79 2.49 16.99 -8.76
CA GLU A 79 2.33 15.69 -8.10
C GLU A 79 1.40 15.81 -6.88
N ARG A 80 1.54 16.91 -6.12
CA ARG A 80 0.62 17.21 -5.01
C ARG A 80 -0.80 17.40 -5.52
N GLU A 81 -0.97 18.08 -6.64
CA GLU A 81 -2.29 18.29 -7.23
C GLU A 81 -2.89 16.98 -7.75
N ALA A 82 -2.13 16.20 -8.52
CA ALA A 82 -2.56 14.93 -9.09
C ALA A 82 -2.91 13.88 -8.02
N PHE A 83 -2.13 13.82 -6.93
CA PHE A 83 -2.29 12.81 -5.88
C PHE A 83 -2.84 13.36 -4.56
N ASN A 84 -3.46 14.54 -4.56
CA ASN A 84 -3.86 15.27 -3.33
C ASN A 84 -4.60 14.42 -2.29
N LYS A 85 -5.42 13.45 -2.73
CA LYS A 85 -6.20 12.57 -1.85
C LYS A 85 -5.34 11.58 -1.06
N TYR A 86 -4.15 11.26 -1.58
CA TYR A 86 -3.22 10.25 -1.08
C TYR A 86 -1.93 10.84 -0.53
N VAL A 87 -1.74 12.15 -0.67
CA VAL A 87 -0.61 12.88 -0.09
C VAL A 87 -0.96 13.27 1.34
N ASP A 88 -0.07 12.92 2.25
CA ASP A 88 -0.19 13.22 3.67
C ASP A 88 1.19 13.60 4.21
N ASP A 89 1.28 14.77 4.84
CA ASP A 89 2.54 15.34 5.33
C ASP A 89 3.67 15.35 4.28
N ASP A 90 3.31 15.73 3.05
CA ASP A 90 4.19 15.69 1.86
C ASP A 90 4.77 14.31 1.50
N VAL A 91 4.13 13.26 1.98
CA VAL A 91 4.48 11.87 1.68
C VAL A 91 3.37 11.23 0.87
N LEU A 92 3.76 10.58 -0.22
CA LEU A 92 2.89 9.76 -1.04
C LEU A 92 3.32 8.30 -0.92
N LYS A 93 2.40 7.42 -0.50
CA LYS A 93 2.65 5.96 -0.49
C LYS A 93 1.75 5.29 -1.50
N VAL A 94 2.36 4.52 -2.40
CA VAL A 94 1.67 3.76 -3.43
C VAL A 94 1.98 2.29 -3.25
N VAL A 95 0.97 1.44 -3.27
CA VAL A 95 1.07 -0.01 -3.09
C VAL A 95 0.72 -0.68 -4.40
N LEU A 96 1.66 -1.42 -4.99
CA LEU A 96 1.34 -2.43 -5.98
C LEU A 96 0.93 -3.70 -5.23
N ARG A 97 -0.29 -4.18 -5.48
CA ARG A 97 -0.79 -5.46 -4.98
C ARG A 97 -0.92 -6.45 -6.12
N VAL A 98 -0.26 -7.59 -6.01
CA VAL A 98 -0.29 -8.66 -7.01
C VAL A 98 -0.90 -9.92 -6.41
N THR A 99 -1.90 -10.48 -7.08
CA THR A 99 -2.61 -11.70 -6.69
C THR A 99 -2.51 -12.72 -7.82
N TRP A 100 -2.38 -13.99 -7.46
CA TRP A 100 -2.46 -15.06 -8.44
C TRP A 100 -3.93 -15.35 -8.77
N LEU A 101 -4.27 -15.26 -10.05
CA LEU A 101 -5.60 -15.57 -10.57
C LEU A 101 -5.55 -16.96 -11.20
N THR A 102 -6.46 -17.83 -10.76
CA THR A 102 -6.63 -19.16 -11.35
C THR A 102 -7.92 -19.15 -12.16
N PRO A 103 -7.88 -19.38 -13.49
CA PRO A 103 -9.08 -19.48 -14.32
C PRO A 103 -9.98 -20.63 -13.86
N GLU A 104 -11.30 -20.44 -13.93
CA GLU A 104 -12.28 -21.49 -13.61
C GLU A 104 -12.20 -22.66 -14.60
N ASP A 105 -11.85 -22.37 -15.85
CA ASP A 105 -11.77 -23.36 -16.95
C ASP A 105 -10.51 -24.24 -16.90
N GLY A 106 -9.70 -24.15 -15.82
CA GLY A 106 -8.48 -24.94 -15.66
C GLY A 106 -7.29 -24.50 -16.53
N GLY A 107 -7.38 -23.31 -17.14
CA GLY A 107 -6.28 -22.68 -17.88
C GLY A 107 -5.09 -22.30 -16.99
N GLU A 108 -3.99 -21.87 -17.63
CA GLU A 108 -2.80 -21.42 -16.91
C GLU A 108 -3.10 -20.16 -16.07
N GLY A 109 -2.68 -20.19 -14.80
CA GLY A 109 -2.85 -19.05 -13.90
C GLY A 109 -2.02 -17.85 -14.34
N SER A 110 -2.44 -16.66 -13.93
CA SER A 110 -1.73 -15.42 -14.23
C SER A 110 -1.68 -14.48 -13.03
N ALA A 111 -0.75 -13.53 -13.07
CA ALA A 111 -0.65 -12.48 -12.07
C ALA A 111 -1.60 -11.33 -12.40
N GLY A 112 -2.60 -11.09 -11.56
CA GLY A 112 -3.41 -9.87 -11.58
C GLY A 112 -2.80 -8.80 -10.68
N SER A 113 -2.85 -7.53 -11.09
CA SER A 113 -2.30 -6.42 -10.31
C SER A 113 -3.27 -5.25 -10.15
N SER A 114 -3.09 -4.50 -9.08
CA SER A 114 -3.75 -3.21 -8.85
C SER A 114 -2.85 -2.28 -8.05
N TYR A 115 -2.99 -0.97 -8.25
CA TYR A 115 -2.31 0.05 -7.46
C TYR A 115 -3.27 0.67 -6.45
N HIS A 116 -2.77 0.93 -5.25
CA HIS A 116 -3.52 1.52 -4.15
C HIS A 116 -2.72 2.66 -3.54
N GLY A 117 -3.40 3.62 -2.93
CA GLY A 117 -2.78 4.71 -2.21
C GLY A 117 -2.82 4.44 -0.71
N TRP A 118 -2.20 5.30 0.08
CA TRP A 118 -2.51 5.39 1.50
C TRP A 118 -3.30 6.65 1.76
N ILE A 119 -4.27 6.58 2.67
CA ILE A 119 -5.03 7.75 3.13
C ILE A 119 -5.16 7.61 4.64
N ARG A 120 -4.73 8.60 5.44
CA ARG A 120 -5.02 8.58 6.87
C ARG A 120 -6.53 8.55 7.07
N GLN A 121 -7.01 7.47 7.67
CA GLN A 121 -8.39 7.33 8.09
C GLN A 121 -8.39 6.91 9.56
N HIS A 122 -9.44 7.28 10.27
CA HIS A 122 -9.69 6.80 11.61
C HIS A 122 -10.76 5.71 11.52
N LYS A 123 -10.45 4.49 11.98
CA LYS A 123 -11.25 3.28 11.71
C LYS A 123 -12.74 3.46 12.06
N PRO A 124 -13.11 4.02 13.23
CA PRO A 124 -14.51 4.33 13.53
C PRO A 124 -15.26 5.20 12.52
N PHE A 125 -14.57 6.06 11.76
CA PHE A 125 -15.22 6.89 10.72
C PHE A 125 -15.37 6.17 9.38
N GLN A 126 -14.85 4.95 9.23
CA GLN A 126 -15.04 4.18 7.99
C GLN A 126 -16.50 3.80 7.80
N ASP A 127 -17.14 3.31 8.85
CA ASP A 127 -18.56 2.92 8.82
C ASP A 127 -19.45 4.13 8.51
N VAL A 128 -19.15 5.28 9.12
CA VAL A 128 -19.83 6.56 8.83
C VAL A 128 -19.66 6.94 7.35
N ARG A 129 -18.46 6.84 6.79
CA ARG A 129 -18.20 7.17 5.38
C ARG A 129 -18.85 6.18 4.40
N ALA A 130 -19.00 4.92 4.79
CA ALA A 130 -19.66 3.88 3.99
C ALA A 130 -21.18 4.11 3.85
N VAL A 131 -21.78 4.91 4.74
CA VAL A 131 -23.21 5.27 4.63
C VAL A 131 -23.48 6.09 3.38
N ALA A 132 -24.46 5.64 2.59
CA ALA A 132 -24.75 6.17 1.26
C ALA A 132 -25.39 7.57 1.26
N THR A 133 -26.34 7.83 2.17
CA THR A 133 -27.10 9.08 2.18
C THR A 133 -26.56 10.08 3.20
N ALA A 134 -26.69 11.38 2.90
CA ALA A 134 -26.25 12.43 3.82
C ALA A 134 -26.99 12.41 5.17
N PRO A 135 -28.33 12.24 5.24
CA PRO A 135 -29.04 12.16 6.53
C PRO A 135 -28.59 10.98 7.39
N ASP A 136 -28.44 9.80 6.79
CA ASP A 136 -28.04 8.60 7.52
C ASP A 136 -26.57 8.70 7.97
N ARG A 137 -25.72 9.36 7.19
CA ARG A 137 -24.33 9.63 7.56
C ARG A 137 -24.24 10.55 8.77
N VAL A 138 -25.10 11.57 8.85
CA VAL A 138 -25.19 12.46 10.02
C VAL A 138 -25.66 11.68 11.25
N ALA A 139 -26.65 10.80 11.10
CA ALA A 139 -27.11 9.94 12.18
C ALA A 139 -26.01 8.97 12.66
N ALA A 140 -25.31 8.30 11.72
CA ALA A 140 -24.19 7.42 12.03
C ALA A 140 -23.03 8.17 12.73
N LEU A 141 -22.73 9.40 12.30
CA LEU A 141 -21.74 10.24 12.97
C LEU A 141 -22.16 10.59 14.40
N ARG A 142 -23.43 10.96 14.62
CA ARG A 142 -23.95 11.25 15.96
C ARG A 142 -23.86 10.03 16.87
N ASN A 143 -24.30 8.87 16.39
CA ASN A 143 -24.24 7.62 17.14
C ASN A 143 -22.80 7.25 17.49
N LEU A 144 -21.86 7.42 16.55
CA LEU A 144 -20.44 7.17 16.80
C LEU A 144 -19.87 8.08 17.90
N VAL A 145 -20.27 9.35 17.91
CA VAL A 145 -19.86 10.33 18.91
C VAL A 145 -20.45 10.00 20.29
N GLU A 146 -21.68 9.52 20.35
CA GLU A 146 -22.34 9.09 21.61
C GLU A 146 -21.72 7.80 22.17
N ASP A 147 -21.36 6.84 21.31
CA ASP A 147 -20.74 5.57 21.70
C ASP A 147 -19.26 5.74 22.14
N LYS A 148 -18.57 6.73 21.55
CA LYS A 148 -17.15 7.01 21.81
C LYS A 148 -16.91 8.46 22.18
N PRO A 149 -17.31 8.88 23.39
CA PRO A 149 -17.13 10.25 23.86
C PRO A 149 -15.66 10.67 23.94
N GLU A 150 -14.70 9.73 23.98
CA GLU A 150 -13.27 10.01 23.85
C GLU A 150 -12.86 10.62 22.50
N LEU A 151 -13.71 10.54 21.47
CA LEU A 151 -13.52 11.26 20.20
C LEU A 151 -13.83 12.76 20.35
N TYR A 152 -14.53 13.15 21.41
CA TYR A 152 -14.79 14.54 21.78
C TYR A 152 -13.61 15.06 22.64
N GLY A 153 -12.77 15.92 22.05
CA GLY A 153 -11.61 16.53 22.74
C GLY A 153 -10.23 16.04 22.28
N PHE A 154 -10.15 15.24 21.20
CA PHE A 154 -8.89 14.75 20.64
C PHE A 154 -8.10 15.87 19.95
N THR A 155 -6.97 16.29 20.53
CA THR A 155 -5.87 16.93 19.78
C THR A 155 -5.05 15.82 19.10
N PRO A 156 -4.84 15.83 17.76
CA PRO A 156 -4.49 14.61 17.03
C PRO A 156 -3.03 14.18 17.21
N GLU A 157 -2.79 13.01 17.80
CA GLU A 157 -1.72 12.13 17.35
C GLU A 157 -2.37 11.08 16.42
N SER A 158 -2.19 11.24 15.12
CA SER A 158 -2.94 10.54 14.07
C SER A 158 -2.29 9.21 13.67
N ALA A 159 -3.10 8.15 13.51
CA ALA A 159 -2.66 6.82 13.07
C ALA A 159 -3.04 6.52 11.59
N TRP A 160 -2.21 5.71 10.93
CA TRP A 160 -2.29 5.39 9.49
C TRP A 160 -3.27 4.25 9.16
N ILE A 161 -4.11 4.39 8.12
CA ILE A 161 -4.97 3.32 7.56
C ILE A 161 -4.84 3.31 6.02
N ARG A 162 -5.08 2.16 5.35
CA ARG A 162 -4.98 2.00 3.88
C ARG A 162 -6.30 2.34 3.17
N ALA A 163 -6.26 2.89 1.96
CA ALA A 163 -7.43 3.09 1.08
C ALA A 163 -7.10 2.83 -0.40
N GLN A 164 -8.04 2.28 -1.17
CA GLN A 164 -7.85 2.00 -2.61
C GLN A 164 -7.73 3.28 -3.45
N VAL A 165 -6.94 3.22 -4.53
CA VAL A 165 -6.91 4.22 -5.62
C VAL A 165 -7.91 3.85 -6.69
#